data_AF-A0A957P391-F1
#
_entry.id   AF-A0A957P391-F1
#
_cell.length_a   1.000
_cell.length_b   1.000
_cell.length_c   1.000
_cell.angle_alpha   90.00
_cell.angle_beta   90.00
_cell.angle_gamma   90.00
#
_symmetry.space_group_name_H-M   'P 1'
#
loop_
_entity.id
_entity.type
_entity.pdbx_description
1 polymer ?
#
loop_
_entity_poly.entity_id
_entity_poly.type
_entity_poly.pdbx_seq_one_letter_code
_entity_poly.pdbx_strand_id
1 'polypeptide(L)'
;MLTPAELTLDEMGELAEFIPAADPEVQVHYRAIPAFEKPTRRSVIPVCEPTLTGNELKYVQQAVETNWISSAGSFIRDFEMQFAEACGSRYG
;
A
#
# COMPACT_ATOMS: atom_id res chain seq x y z
N MET A 1 44.90 8.76 0.35
CA MET A 1 43.57 8.21 0.02
C MET A 1 43.37 7.00 0.90
N LEU A 2 42.24 6.89 1.59
CA LEU A 2 41.95 5.70 2.40
C LEU A 2 41.53 4.57 1.46
N THR A 3 42.06 3.37 1.70
CA THR A 3 41.67 2.15 0.99
C THR A 3 40.55 1.47 1.80
N PRO A 4 39.49 0.97 1.16
CA PRO A 4 38.46 0.20 1.86
C PRO A 4 39.06 -1.02 2.56
N ALA A 5 38.67 -1.28 3.80
CA ALA A 5 38.98 -2.51 4.51
C ALA A 5 37.71 -3.37 4.56
N GLU A 6 37.77 -4.60 4.04
CA GLU A 6 36.72 -5.59 4.23
C GLU A 6 37.03 -6.35 5.51
N LEU A 7 36.33 -6.00 6.59
CA LEU A 7 36.44 -6.68 7.88
C LEU A 7 35.34 -7.71 8.01
N THR A 8 35.68 -8.89 8.51
CA THR A 8 34.71 -9.91 8.95
C THR A 8 34.08 -9.50 10.28
N LEU A 9 32.90 -10.04 10.62
CA LEU A 9 32.21 -9.71 11.87
C LEU A 9 33.07 -9.95 13.13
N ASP A 10 33.90 -11.00 13.11
CA ASP A 10 34.82 -11.32 14.21
C ASP A 10 35.93 -10.26 14.36
N GLU A 11 36.37 -9.65 13.26
CA GLU A 11 37.39 -8.59 13.26
C GLU A 11 36.83 -7.22 13.68
N MET A 12 35.51 -7.05 13.66
CA MET A 12 34.83 -5.79 14.01
C MET A 12 34.63 -5.62 15.53
N GLY A 13 34.79 -6.68 16.33
CA GLY A 13 34.70 -6.62 17.80
C GLY A 13 33.37 -6.04 18.28
N GLU A 14 33.42 -5.06 19.19
CA GLU A 14 32.24 -4.40 19.78
C GLU A 14 31.35 -3.71 18.75
N LEU A 15 31.88 -3.31 17.59
CA LEU A 15 31.10 -2.66 16.54
C LEU A 15 30.10 -3.63 15.86
N ALA A 16 30.37 -4.94 15.90
CA ALA A 16 29.48 -5.94 15.33
C ALA A 16 28.11 -5.98 16.05
N GLU A 17 28.05 -5.60 17.33
CA GLU A 17 26.81 -5.61 18.12
C GLU A 17 25.77 -4.57 17.65
N PHE A 18 26.23 -3.51 16.98
CA PHE A 18 25.36 -2.45 16.47
C PHE A 18 24.94 -2.66 15.01
N ILE A 19 25.48 -3.69 14.34
CA ILE A 19 25.08 -4.01 12.98
C ILE A 19 23.73 -4.73 13.08
N PRO A 20 22.66 -4.17 12.49
CA PRO A 20 21.39 -4.87 12.46
C PRO A 20 21.58 -6.25 11.82
N ALA A 21 20.91 -7.27 12.36
CA ALA A 21 20.91 -8.59 11.75
C ALA A 21 20.53 -8.48 10.26
N ALA A 22 21.01 -9.44 9.46
CA ALA A 22 20.68 -9.48 8.03
C ALA A 22 19.18 -9.34 7.82
N ASP A 23 18.79 -8.49 6.87
CA ASP A 23 17.39 -8.34 6.48
C ASP A 23 16.83 -9.73 6.19
N PRO A 24 15.66 -10.08 6.75
CA PRO A 24 15.06 -11.36 6.47
C PRO A 24 14.80 -11.48 4.97
N GLU A 25 15.15 -12.63 4.37
CA GLU A 25 14.84 -12.87 2.97
C GLU A 25 13.32 -12.80 2.75
N VAL A 26 12.88 -11.73 2.07
CA VAL A 26 11.47 -11.51 1.77
C VAL A 26 11.06 -12.45 0.64
N GLN A 27 10.41 -13.56 0.98
CA GLN A 27 9.80 -14.41 -0.02
C GLN A 27 8.53 -13.75 -0.58
N VAL A 28 8.64 -13.22 -1.79
CA VAL A 28 7.56 -12.47 -2.47
C VAL A 28 6.35 -13.38 -2.72
N HIS A 29 5.21 -13.01 -2.15
CA HIS A 29 3.92 -13.69 -2.36
C HIS A 29 2.89 -12.64 -2.77
N TYR A 30 2.51 -12.61 -4.05
CA TYR A 30 1.49 -11.71 -4.57
C TYR A 30 0.14 -12.44 -4.69
N ARG A 31 -0.97 -11.75 -4.39
CA ARG A 31 -2.32 -12.12 -4.82
C ARG A 31 -2.75 -11.10 -5.87
N ALA A 32 -3.00 -11.55 -7.09
CA ALA A 32 -3.63 -10.69 -8.09
C ALA A 32 -5.07 -10.39 -7.66
N ILE A 33 -5.44 -9.12 -7.56
CA ILE A 33 -6.83 -8.68 -7.37
C ILE A 33 -7.38 -8.35 -8.76
N PRO A 34 -8.52 -8.94 -9.18
CA PRO A 34 -9.45 -9.74 -8.38
C PRO A 34 -9.01 -11.22 -8.27
N ALA A 35 -9.24 -11.81 -7.09
CA ALA A 35 -8.93 -13.21 -6.80
C ALA A 35 -10.05 -14.14 -7.33
N PHE A 36 -9.99 -14.48 -8.62
CA PHE A 36 -10.96 -15.40 -9.23
C PHE A 36 -10.72 -16.89 -8.88
N GLU A 37 -9.55 -17.24 -8.32
CA GLU A 37 -9.22 -18.60 -7.90
C GLU A 37 -8.54 -18.65 -6.53
N LYS A 38 -8.72 -19.76 -5.80
CA LYS A 38 -8.09 -19.99 -4.49
C LYS A 38 -6.58 -20.24 -4.66
N PRO A 39 -5.70 -19.40 -4.09
CA PRO A 39 -4.27 -19.64 -4.17
C PRO A 39 -3.89 -20.85 -3.30
N THR A 40 -3.09 -21.75 -3.86
CA THR A 40 -2.68 -23.04 -3.29
C THR A 40 -1.43 -22.97 -2.40
N ARG A 41 -1.00 -21.79 -1.95
CA ARG A 41 0.19 -21.61 -1.10
C ARG A 41 -0.09 -20.73 0.12
N ARG A 42 0.68 -20.96 1.19
CA ARG A 42 0.51 -20.39 2.54
C ARG A 42 0.34 -18.87 2.53
N SER A 43 -0.51 -18.40 3.45
CA SER A 43 -1.04 -17.04 3.56
C SER A 43 0.03 -16.01 3.91
N VAL A 44 0.09 -14.93 3.13
CA VAL A 44 0.74 -13.67 3.52
C VAL A 44 -0.09 -13.01 4.63
N ILE A 45 0.58 -12.33 5.55
CA ILE A 45 -0.07 -11.37 6.45
C ILE A 45 0.06 -9.99 5.79
N PRO A 46 -1.03 -9.42 5.25
CA PRO A 46 -0.98 -8.12 4.57
C PRO A 46 -0.74 -7.01 5.58
N VAL A 47 0.10 -6.03 5.21
CA VAL A 47 0.30 -4.81 6.03
C VAL A 47 -0.96 -3.94 6.02
N CYS A 48 -1.67 -3.91 4.89
CA CYS A 48 -2.92 -3.19 4.71
C CYS A 48 -3.75 -3.89 3.63
N GLU A 49 -5.06 -3.94 3.81
CA GLU A 49 -6.03 -4.35 2.79
C GLU A 49 -7.13 -3.27 2.67
N PRO A 50 -7.65 -3.02 1.45
CA PRO A 50 -8.75 -2.08 1.28
C PRO A 50 -10.02 -2.62 1.96
N THR A 51 -10.71 -1.75 2.69
CA THR A 51 -12.03 -2.07 3.26
C THR A 51 -13.09 -1.45 2.35
N LEU A 52 -13.80 -2.30 1.58
CA LEU A 52 -14.84 -1.88 0.64
C LEU A 52 -16.22 -2.41 1.09
N THR A 53 -16.65 -1.97 2.27
CA THR A 53 -17.88 -2.45 2.93
C THR A 53 -19.01 -1.41 2.93
N GLY A 54 -18.81 -0.27 2.28
CA GLY A 54 -19.77 0.82 2.20
C GLY A 54 -20.53 0.87 0.88
N ASN A 55 -20.69 2.08 0.34
CA ASN A 55 -21.43 2.35 -0.89
C ASN A 55 -20.55 2.30 -2.15
N GLU A 56 -19.30 1.82 -2.07
CA GLU A 56 -18.32 1.91 -3.16
C GLU A 56 -18.86 1.26 -4.42
N LEU A 57 -19.40 0.04 -4.31
CA LEU A 57 -19.97 -0.68 -5.46
C LEU A 57 -21.17 0.05 -6.07
N LYS A 58 -22.02 0.67 -5.24
CA LYS A 58 -23.18 1.44 -5.70
C LYS A 58 -22.74 2.67 -6.50
N TYR A 59 -21.76 3.42 -5.99
CA TYR A 59 -21.27 4.63 -6.66
C TYR A 59 -20.52 4.29 -7.95
N VAL A 60 -19.73 3.23 -7.96
CA VAL A 60 -19.06 2.74 -9.17
C VAL A 60 -20.08 2.33 -10.23
N GLN A 61 -21.13 1.60 -9.87
CA GLN A 61 -22.21 1.24 -10.81
C GLN A 61 -22.89 2.49 -11.38
N GLN A 62 -23.24 3.45 -10.53
CA GLN A 62 -23.86 4.70 -10.97
C GLN A 62 -22.96 5.49 -11.93
N ALA A 63 -21.64 5.53 -11.70
CA ALA A 63 -20.71 6.20 -12.62
C ALA A 63 -20.70 5.54 -14.02
N VAL A 64 -20.76 4.21 -14.07
CA VAL A 64 -20.86 3.45 -15.32
C VAL A 64 -22.20 3.67 -16.00
N GLU A 65 -23.31 3.55 -15.27
CA GLU A 65 -24.67 3.72 -15.78
C GLU A 65 -24.92 5.12 -16.36
N THR A 66 -24.33 6.14 -15.73
CA THR A 66 -24.45 7.54 -16.17
C THR A 66 -23.35 7.96 -17.17
N ASN A 67 -22.45 7.04 -17.52
CA ASN A 67 -21.32 7.27 -18.43
C ASN A 67 -20.36 8.40 -17.99
N TRP A 68 -20.30 8.69 -16.69
CA TRP A 68 -19.34 9.62 -16.08
C TRP A 68 -18.13 8.85 -15.53
N ILE A 69 -17.36 8.27 -16.44
CA ILE A 69 -16.19 7.41 -16.13
C ILE A 69 -14.85 8.12 -16.31
N SER A 70 -14.87 9.42 -16.61
CA SER A 70 -13.67 10.25 -16.81
C SER A 70 -13.30 11.01 -15.53
N SER A 71 -12.37 11.96 -15.63
CA SER A 71 -12.00 12.87 -14.54
C SER A 71 -13.03 14.00 -14.30
N ALA A 72 -14.27 13.82 -14.75
CA ALA A 72 -15.38 14.73 -14.54
C ALA A 72 -16.62 13.95 -14.06
N GLY A 73 -17.48 14.59 -13.27
CA GLY A 73 -18.71 13.98 -12.75
C GLY A 73 -19.08 14.52 -11.37
N SER A 74 -20.30 14.22 -10.90
CA SER A 74 -20.79 14.71 -9.60
C SER A 74 -19.98 14.17 -8.43
N PHE A 75 -19.54 12.91 -8.50
CA PHE A 75 -18.79 12.26 -7.42
C PHE A 75 -17.47 12.96 -7.08
N ILE A 76 -16.82 13.64 -8.05
CA ILE A 76 -15.60 14.42 -7.78
C ILE A 76 -15.93 15.60 -6.86
N ARG A 77 -16.92 16.41 -7.25
CA ARG A 77 -17.36 17.57 -6.48
C ARG A 77 -17.88 17.18 -5.10
N ASP A 78 -18.65 16.08 -5.03
CA ASP A 78 -19.24 15.60 -3.77
C ASP A 78 -18.13 15.09 -2.83
N PHE A 79 -17.09 14.44 -3.36
CA PHE A 79 -15.94 14.00 -2.59
C PHE A 79 -15.11 15.18 -2.07
N GLU A 80 -14.72 16.12 -2.94
CA GLU A 80 -13.92 17.30 -2.57
C GLU A 80 -14.62 18.10 -1.45
N MET A 81 -15.94 18.30 -1.56
CA MET A 81 -16.72 19.03 -0.56
C MET A 81 -16.73 18.33 0.80
N GLN A 82 -17.08 17.04 0.83
CA GLN A 82 -17.13 16.26 2.07
C GLN A 82 -15.74 16.06 2.69
N PHE A 83 -14.72 15.91 1.86
CA PHE A 83 -13.35 15.76 2.31
C PHE A 83 -12.81 17.06 2.91
N ALA A 84 -13.07 18.22 2.28
CA ALA A 84 -12.72 19.51 2.84
C ALA A 84 -13.37 19.75 4.21
N GLU A 85 -14.67 19.42 4.33
CA GLU A 85 -15.40 19.48 5.60
C GLU A 85 -14.78 18.57 6.66
N ALA A 86 -14.51 17.31 6.31
CA ALA A 86 -13.88 16.34 7.22
C ALA A 86 -12.47 16.77 7.68
N CYS A 87 -11.70 17.42 6.81
CA CYS A 87 -10.37 17.94 7.13
C CYS A 87 -10.38 19.33 7.80
N GLY A 88 -11.54 20.00 7.90
CA GLY A 88 -11.60 21.40 8.34
C GLY A 88 -10.86 22.37 7.41
N SER A 89 -10.72 22.01 6.14
CA SER A 89 -10.05 22.80 5.11
C SER A 89 -11.07 23.62 4.31
N ARG A 90 -10.60 24.73 3.71
CA ARG A 90 -11.42 25.53 2.79
C ARG A 90 -11.64 24.86 1.43
N TYR A 91 -10.69 24.02 1.02
CA TYR A 91 -10.67 23.32 -0.26
C TYR A 91 -10.27 21.86 -0.06
N GLY A 92 -10.84 20.99 -0.88
CA GLY A 92 -10.55 19.55 -0.94
C GLY A 92 -9.89 19.17 -2.24
#